data_AF-A0ABD2WG39-F1
#
_entry.id   AF-A0ABD2WG39-F1
#
_cell.length_a   1.000
_cell.length_b   1.000
_cell.length_c   1.000
_cell.angle_alpha   90.00
_cell.angle_beta   90.00
_cell.angle_gamma   90.00
#
_symmetry.space_group_name_H-M   'P 1'
#
loop_
_entity.id
_entity.type
_entity.pdbx_description
1 polymer ?
#
loop_
_entity_poly.entity_id
_entity_poly.type
_entity_poly.pdbx_seq_one_letter_code
_entity_poly.pdbx_strand_id
1 'polypeptide(L)'
;MGRVERRHGEMSYHLTQLLTGQGYFKHHSQRYDNNASAWCPLYPDETENVEHVFFHCLRFEREKEEAQLRLSERIEAENIVWFMLRDLPGWNAVSTIAKAVVTRLKQETGEHQDL
;
A
#
# COMPACT_ATOMS: atom_id res chain seq x y z
N MET A 1 25.35 1.19 -20.58
CA MET A 1 24.52 0.54 -19.54
C MET A 1 23.29 -0.02 -20.22
N GLY A 2 23.16 -1.34 -20.29
CA GLY A 2 21.94 -1.98 -20.80
C GLY A 2 20.80 -1.81 -19.80
N ARG A 3 19.59 -1.54 -20.29
CA ARG A 3 18.39 -1.52 -19.44
C ARG A 3 18.22 -2.92 -18.85
N VAL A 4 18.32 -3.04 -17.53
CA VAL A 4 17.94 -4.27 -16.84
C VAL A 4 16.43 -4.40 -16.98
N GLU A 5 15.97 -5.37 -17.77
CA GLU A 5 14.55 -5.68 -17.88
C GLU A 5 14.09 -6.43 -16.63
N ARG A 6 12.87 -6.13 -16.18
CA ARG A 6 12.28 -6.77 -15.00
C ARG A 6 11.87 -8.19 -15.37
N ARG A 7 12.03 -9.13 -14.45
CA ARG A 7 11.67 -10.53 -14.68
C ARG A 7 10.16 -10.77 -14.69
N HIS A 8 9.41 -9.99 -13.91
CA HIS A 8 7.98 -10.18 -13.69
C HIS A 8 7.25 -8.84 -13.69
N GLY A 9 6.06 -8.84 -14.29
CA GLY A 9 5.06 -7.77 -14.20
C GLY A 9 5.51 -6.36 -14.63
N GLU A 10 4.62 -5.41 -14.38
CA GLU A 10 4.82 -3.99 -14.68
C GLU A 10 4.56 -3.12 -13.45
N MET A 11 5.35 -2.04 -13.32
CA MET A 11 5.16 -1.05 -12.27
C MET A 11 3.87 -0.27 -12.50
N SER A 12 2.84 -0.62 -11.73
CA SER A 12 1.55 0.09 -11.75
C SER A 12 1.60 1.33 -10.85
N TYR A 13 0.67 2.26 -11.07
CA TYR A 13 0.43 3.42 -10.19
C TYR A 13 0.35 3.02 -8.70
N HIS A 14 -0.42 1.97 -8.38
CA HIS A 14 -0.62 1.50 -7.01
C HIS A 14 0.64 0.90 -6.40
N LEU A 15 1.43 0.15 -7.20
CA LEU A 15 2.72 -0.37 -6.76
C LEU A 15 3.73 0.76 -6.49
N THR A 16 3.75 1.78 -7.36
CA THR A 16 4.60 2.95 -7.13
C THR A 16 4.25 3.63 -5.80
N GLN A 17 2.96 3.78 -5.47
CA GLN A 17 2.54 4.36 -4.19
C GLN A 17 2.97 3.52 -2.99
N LEU A 18 2.78 2.21 -3.04
CA LEU A 18 3.26 1.29 -2.02
C LEU A 18 4.79 1.40 -1.83
N LEU A 19 5.57 1.32 -2.91
CA LEU A 19 7.03 1.26 -2.79
C LEU A 19 7.68 2.62 -2.46
N THR A 20 6.99 3.73 -2.69
CA THR A 20 7.52 5.08 -2.42
C THR A 20 6.90 5.75 -1.19
N GLY A 21 5.82 5.17 -0.64
CA GLY A 21 5.05 5.77 0.45
C GLY A 21 4.36 7.08 0.08
N GLN A 22 4.06 7.28 -1.21
CA GLN A 22 3.43 8.50 -1.73
C GLN A 22 1.97 8.25 -2.12
N GLY A 23 1.21 9.34 -2.28
CA GLY A 23 -0.18 9.29 -2.75
C GLY A 23 -1.18 9.60 -1.65
N TYR A 24 -2.15 8.70 -1.46
CA TYR A 24 -3.32 8.93 -0.60
C TYR A 24 -3.11 8.63 0.88
N PHE A 25 -1.89 8.31 1.31
CA PHE A 25 -1.58 8.17 2.73
C PHE A 25 -1.68 9.54 3.41
N LYS A 26 -2.42 9.67 4.52
CA LYS A 26 -2.56 10.97 5.19
C LYS A 26 -1.23 11.62 5.57
N HIS A 27 -0.22 10.84 5.97
CA HIS A 27 1.13 11.37 6.22
C HIS A 27 1.77 12.04 5.00
N HIS A 28 1.50 11.54 3.79
CA HIS A 28 1.96 12.17 2.56
C HIS A 28 1.15 13.44 2.25
N SER A 29 -0.18 13.40 2.40
CA SER A 29 -1.08 14.53 2.15
C SER A 29 -0.82 15.74 3.06
N GLN A 30 -0.52 15.51 4.35
CA GLN A 30 -0.22 16.57 5.32
C GLN A 30 0.95 17.47 4.89
N ARG A 31 1.87 16.97 4.06
CA ARG A 31 2.98 17.79 3.53
C ARG A 31 2.51 18.97 2.67
N TYR A 32 1.28 18.91 2.15
CA TYR A 32 0.71 19.90 1.24
C TYR A 32 -0.49 20.64 1.85
N ASP A 33 -1.05 20.14 2.94
CA ASP A 33 -2.17 20.75 3.65
C ASP A 33 -1.90 20.75 5.16
N ASN A 34 -1.63 21.94 5.71
CA ASN A 34 -1.32 22.15 7.12
C ASN A 34 -2.51 21.85 8.05
N ASN A 35 -3.73 21.80 7.52
CA ASN A 35 -4.93 21.46 8.28
C ASN A 35 -5.25 19.95 8.23
N ALA A 36 -4.59 19.20 7.35
CA ALA A 36 -4.81 17.76 7.24
C ALA A 36 -4.14 17.00 8.40
N SER A 37 -4.90 16.10 9.00
CA SER A 37 -4.39 15.15 10.00
C SER A 37 -3.67 14.00 9.33
N ALA A 38 -2.45 13.67 9.80
CA ALA A 38 -1.70 12.47 9.40
C ALA A 38 -2.10 11.19 10.15
N TRP A 39 -3.00 11.28 11.14
CA TRP A 39 -3.35 10.16 12.01
C TRP A 39 -4.29 9.16 11.35
N CYS A 40 -4.12 7.89 11.68
CA CYS A 40 -5.02 6.83 11.27
C CYS A 40 -6.40 7.00 11.94
N PRO A 41 -7.51 6.98 11.17
CA PRO A 41 -8.86 7.03 11.73
C PRO A 41 -9.20 5.93 12.75
N LEU A 42 -8.55 4.76 12.66
CA LEU A 42 -8.75 3.64 13.59
C LEU A 42 -7.79 3.68 14.78
N TYR A 43 -6.59 4.23 14.60
CA TYR A 43 -5.52 4.29 15.60
C TYR A 43 -5.04 5.74 15.73
N PRO A 44 -5.65 6.54 16.62
CA PRO A 44 -5.39 7.98 16.70
C PRO A 44 -3.94 8.34 17.09
N ASP A 45 -3.19 7.39 17.64
CA ASP A 45 -1.79 7.47 18.03
C ASP A 45 -0.82 6.97 16.94
N GLU A 46 -1.34 6.40 15.86
CA GLU A 46 -0.54 5.88 14.75
C GLU A 46 -0.64 6.77 13.52
N THR A 47 0.52 7.07 12.93
CA THR A 47 0.58 7.82 11.67
C THR A 47 0.15 6.94 10.51
N GLU A 48 -0.81 7.38 9.70
CA GLU A 48 -1.23 6.68 8.49
C GLU A 48 -0.20 6.89 7.37
N ASN A 49 0.91 6.17 7.49
CA ASN A 49 1.93 6.00 6.46
C ASN A 49 1.79 4.63 5.79
N VAL A 50 2.64 4.34 4.80
CA VAL A 50 2.58 3.09 4.05
C VAL A 50 2.83 1.85 4.91
N GLU A 51 3.76 1.94 5.85
CA GLU A 51 4.14 0.82 6.73
C GLU A 51 2.98 0.45 7.65
N HIS A 52 2.40 1.43 8.33
CA HIS A 52 1.20 1.27 9.12
C HIS A 52 0.06 0.67 8.27
N VAL A 53 -0.26 1.28 7.13
CA VAL A 53 -1.40 0.87 6.32
C VAL A 53 -1.26 -0.57 5.79
N PHE A 54 -0.11 -0.94 5.25
CA PHE A 54 0.07 -2.23 4.58
C PHE A 54 0.43 -3.39 5.51
N PHE A 55 0.99 -3.13 6.68
CA PHE A 55 1.52 -4.20 7.54
C PHE A 55 0.86 -4.26 8.93
N HIS A 56 0.31 -3.15 9.43
CA HIS A 56 -0.18 -3.09 10.82
C HIS A 56 -1.67 -2.78 10.96
N CYS A 57 -2.22 -1.96 10.06
CA CYS A 57 -3.56 -1.41 10.20
C CYS A 57 -4.64 -2.46 10.00
N LEU A 58 -5.51 -2.65 11.00
CA LEU A 58 -6.66 -3.57 10.92
C LEU A 58 -7.73 -3.13 9.93
N ARG A 59 -7.76 -1.86 9.51
CA ARG A 59 -8.69 -1.41 8.44
C ARG A 59 -8.53 -2.24 7.17
N PHE A 60 -7.31 -2.68 6.88
CA PHE A 60 -6.96 -3.41 5.66
C PHE A 60 -6.66 -4.88 5.93
N GLU A 61 -7.12 -5.43 7.07
CA GLU A 61 -6.82 -6.81 7.47
C GLU A 61 -7.30 -7.82 6.43
N ARG A 62 -8.51 -7.65 5.92
CA ARG A 62 -9.08 -8.53 4.89
C ARG A 62 -8.21 -8.58 3.63
N GLU A 63 -7.75 -7.42 3.14
CA GLU A 63 -6.88 -7.34 1.97
C GLU A 63 -5.51 -8.02 2.21
N LYS A 64 -4.97 -7.89 3.44
CA LYS A 64 -3.73 -8.57 3.86
C LYS A 64 -3.91 -10.08 3.95
N GLU A 65 -4.96 -10.55 4.61
CA GLU A 65 -5.28 -11.97 4.77
C GLU A 65 -5.45 -12.66 3.40
N GLU A 66 -6.19 -12.04 2.48
CA GLU A 66 -6.39 -12.56 1.12
C GLU A 66 -5.06 -12.71 0.36
N ALA A 67 -4.12 -11.77 0.54
CA ALA A 67 -2.81 -11.82 -0.09
C ALA A 67 -1.88 -12.85 0.58
N GLN A 68 -1.90 -12.94 1.92
CA GLN A 68 -1.13 -13.91 2.69
C GLN A 68 -1.55 -15.35 2.36
N LEU A 69 -2.85 -15.60 2.19
CA LEU A 69 -3.36 -16.90 1.76
C LEU A 69 -2.81 -17.31 0.38
N ARG A 70 -2.72 -16.36 -0.56
CA ARG A 70 -2.15 -16.62 -1.90
C ARG A 70 -0.65 -16.87 -1.87
N LEU A 71 0.06 -16.19 -0.96
CA LEU A 71 1.52 -16.31 -0.82
C LEU A 71 1.92 -17.51 0.05
N SER A 72 0.98 -18.05 0.84
CA SER A 72 1.24 -19.04 1.90
C SER A 72 2.28 -18.55 2.93
N GLU A 73 2.35 -17.24 3.14
CA GLU A 73 3.33 -16.58 3.98
C GLU A 73 2.81 -15.23 4.46
N ARG A 74 3.27 -14.77 5.62
CA ARG A 74 2.93 -13.44 6.15
C ARG A 74 3.57 -12.35 5.29
N ILE A 75 2.86 -11.25 5.08
CA ILE A 75 3.39 -10.09 4.38
C ILE A 75 3.95 -9.12 5.41
N GLU A 76 5.21 -8.75 5.25
CA GLU A 76 5.95 -7.81 6.08
C GLU A 76 6.72 -6.83 5.17
N ALA A 77 7.17 -5.70 5.73
CA ALA A 77 7.90 -4.70 4.96
C ALA A 77 9.18 -5.27 4.33
N GLU A 78 9.81 -6.20 5.04
CA GLU A 78 11.08 -6.83 4.72
C GLU A 78 10.97 -7.83 3.56
N ASN A 79 9.81 -8.48 3.38
CA ASN A 79 9.65 -9.57 2.41
C ASN A 79 8.79 -9.20 1.19
N ILE A 80 8.10 -8.06 1.19
CA ILE A 80 7.16 -7.69 0.12
C ILE A 80 7.82 -7.59 -1.26
N VAL A 81 9.02 -6.99 -1.33
CA VAL A 81 9.79 -6.89 -2.58
C VAL A 81 10.32 -8.26 -3.00
N TRP A 82 10.69 -9.10 -2.04
CA TRP A 82 11.15 -10.46 -2.34
C TRP A 82 10.06 -11.28 -3.04
N PHE A 83 8.80 -11.22 -2.58
CA PHE A 83 7.69 -11.87 -3.26
C PHE A 83 7.53 -11.40 -4.71
N MET A 84 7.68 -10.10 -4.96
CA MET A 84 7.60 -9.54 -6.32
C MET A 84 8.71 -10.09 -7.23
N LEU A 85 9.91 -10.28 -6.70
CA LEU A 85 11.07 -10.76 -7.47
C LEU A 85 11.11 -12.28 -7.64
N ARG A 86 10.46 -13.02 -6.73
CA ARG A 86 10.48 -14.48 -6.70
C ARG A 86 9.81 -15.10 -7.92
N ASP A 87 8.57 -14.69 -8.19
CA ASP A 87 7.74 -15.27 -9.26
C ASP A 87 6.56 -14.36 -9.64
N LEU A 88 5.91 -14.67 -10.77
CA LEU A 88 4.75 -13.94 -11.26
C LEU A 88 3.53 -14.00 -10.29
N PRO A 89 3.21 -15.13 -9.64
CA PRO A 89 2.18 -15.17 -8.59
C PRO A 89 2.44 -14.19 -7.45
N GLY A 90 3.67 -14.10 -6.95
CA GLY A 90 4.09 -13.19 -5.90
C GLY A 90 3.95 -11.73 -6.34
N TRP A 91 4.38 -11.42 -7.56
CA TRP A 91 4.12 -10.11 -8.17
C TRP A 91 2.63 -9.78 -8.23
N ASN A 92 1.80 -10.72 -8.67
CA ASN A 92 0.36 -10.53 -8.80
C ASN A 92 -0.32 -10.36 -7.43
N ALA A 93 0.11 -11.09 -6.40
CA ALA A 93 -0.41 -10.95 -5.05
C ALA A 93 -0.13 -9.55 -4.50
N VAL A 94 1.13 -9.08 -4.59
CA VAL A 94 1.52 -7.74 -4.14
C VAL A 94 0.83 -6.64 -4.95
N SER A 95 0.71 -6.82 -6.27
CA SER A 95 -0.03 -5.89 -7.14
C SER A 95 -1.51 -5.79 -6.74
N THR A 96 -2.12 -6.91 -6.36
CA THR A 96 -3.53 -7.00 -5.99
C THR A 96 -3.80 -6.25 -4.69
N ILE A 97 -3.00 -6.51 -3.64
CA ILE A 97 -3.16 -5.81 -2.36
C ILE A 97 -2.85 -4.32 -2.49
N ALA A 98 -1.80 -3.95 -3.24
CA ALA A 98 -1.49 -2.55 -3.52
C ALA A 98 -2.68 -1.82 -4.16
N LYS A 99 -3.28 -2.44 -5.18
CA LYS A 99 -4.46 -1.89 -5.85
C LYS A 99 -5.64 -1.75 -4.91
N ALA A 100 -5.96 -2.78 -4.13
CA ALA A 100 -7.10 -2.77 -3.22
C ALA A 100 -6.97 -1.67 -2.14
N VAL A 101 -5.83 -1.64 -1.45
CA VAL A 101 -5.55 -0.68 -0.37
C VAL A 101 -5.57 0.75 -0.90
N VAL A 102 -4.84 1.05 -1.98
CA VAL A 102 -4.76 2.40 -2.54
C VAL A 102 -6.11 2.86 -3.10
N THR A 103 -6.89 1.97 -3.72
CA THR A 103 -8.24 2.31 -4.20
C THR A 103 -9.15 2.71 -3.06
N ARG A 104 -9.08 1.98 -1.93
CA ARG A 104 -9.86 2.27 -0.74
C ARG A 104 -9.43 3.57 -0.05
N LEU A 105 -8.12 3.82 0.11
CA LEU A 105 -7.61 5.11 0.59
C LEU A 105 -8.10 6.29 -0.27
N LYS A 106 -8.11 6.10 -1.59
CA LYS A 106 -8.63 7.12 -2.52
C LYS A 106 -10.12 7.40 -2.29
N GLN A 107 -10.93 6.36 -2.08
CA GLN A 107 -12.37 6.51 -1.78
C GLN A 107 -12.58 7.27 -0.47
N GLU A 108 -11.89 6.87 0.59
CA GLU A 108 -11.96 7.52 1.91
C GLU A 108 -11.52 8.99 1.84
N THR A 109 -10.55 9.34 0.99
CA THR A 109 -10.11 10.72 0.78
C THR A 109 -11.12 11.54 -0.02
N GLY A 110 -11.77 10.93 -1.02
CA GLY A 110 -12.80 11.59 -1.85
C GLY A 110 -14.10 11.89 -1.08
N GLU A 111 -14.45 11.06 -0.10
CA GLU A 111 -15.63 11.25 0.76
C GLU A 111 -15.51 12.47 1.70
N HIS A 112 -14.31 13.01 1.92
CA HIS A 112 -14.08 14.19 2.77
C HIS A 112 -14.15 15.53 2.01
N GLN A 113 -14.47 15.53 0.70
CA GLN A 113 -14.55 16.76 -0.11
C GLN A 113 -15.97 17.31 -0.33
N ASP A 114 -17.01 16.68 0.24
CA ASP A 114 -18.42 17.07 0.09
C ASP A 114 -19.05 17.69 1.37
N LEU A 115 -18.27 18.42 2.19
CA LEU A 115 -18.77 19.20 3.33
C LEU A 115 -18.36 20.68 3.25
#